data_AF-A0A9D7UIE4-F1
#
_entry.id   AF-A0A9D7UIE4-F1
#
_cell.length_a   1.000
_cell.length_b   1.000
_cell.length_c   1.000
_cell.angle_alpha   90.00
_cell.angle_beta   90.00
_cell.angle_gamma   90.00
#
_symmetry.space_group_name_H-M   'P 1'
#
loop_
_entity.id
_entity.type
_entity.pdbx_description
1 polymer ?
#
loop_
_entity_poly.entity_id
_entity_poly.type
_entity_poly.pdbx_seq_one_letter_code
_entity_poly.pdbx_strand_id
1 'polypeptide(L)'
;MQNSPRRRARAAALVSVSVGALVAVCGQAAGAPAALDRVPTEAMLVVAAPSLERLDKNIGNLVTAAEMPQASTPSQMLAMLGIKEGVDMSGSAALALMPGDMEAEVPPIVMLLPTKDYAGLMKSFGATAGAGVTEFVAAGETLFAKDVGDGYAAVGMDRALVERFDAAPGKGEAHAARLGATGRAVLDDADVVIVADFPAVTAMFGEGVNPFGGAFQQMFAGPGLIQNPAGRVSPVMDAVRRDATFGVVGITTSSMAATIDMAVQFREGSELFEATTAGGSSTGLLNALPQDPFILAYAIDVNAGGMRNLVRKVMAPEAGAGERPATQNILLGLIDVV
;
A
#
# COMPACT_ATOMS: atom_id res chain seq x y z
N MET A 1 -3.61 -28.09 -25.20
CA MET A 1 -2.88 -28.22 -23.92
C MET A 1 -3.84 -27.88 -22.78
N GLN A 2 -3.68 -28.46 -21.59
CA GLN A 2 -4.53 -28.13 -20.43
C GLN A 2 -3.74 -27.23 -19.47
N ASN A 3 -4.19 -25.98 -19.27
CA ASN A 3 -3.50 -25.04 -18.38
C ASN A 3 -3.77 -25.41 -16.92
N SER A 4 -2.73 -25.74 -16.17
CA SER A 4 -2.88 -26.18 -14.78
C SER A 4 -3.25 -25.00 -13.85
N PRO A 5 -4.19 -25.16 -12.89
CA PRO A 5 -4.59 -24.08 -11.99
C PRO A 5 -3.47 -23.57 -11.07
N ARG A 6 -2.35 -24.29 -10.98
CA ARG A 6 -1.14 -23.89 -10.22
C ARG A 6 -0.44 -22.63 -10.75
N ARG A 7 -0.70 -22.21 -12.01
CA ARG A 7 -0.15 -20.95 -12.55
C ARG A 7 -0.84 -19.72 -11.96
N ARG A 8 -2.18 -19.67 -12.01
CA ARG A 8 -2.99 -18.55 -11.48
C ARG A 8 -2.70 -18.25 -9.99
N ALA A 9 -2.46 -19.28 -9.20
CA ALA A 9 -2.12 -19.14 -7.77
C ALA A 9 -0.76 -18.48 -7.48
N ARG A 10 0.15 -18.37 -8.48
CA ARG A 10 1.48 -17.75 -8.28
C ARG A 10 1.47 -16.25 -8.55
N ALA A 11 0.74 -15.77 -9.56
CA ALA A 11 0.60 -14.33 -9.82
C ALA A 11 -0.07 -13.59 -8.65
N ALA A 12 -1.09 -14.22 -8.03
CA ALA A 12 -1.81 -13.64 -6.89
C ALA A 12 -1.01 -13.58 -5.56
N ALA A 13 0.13 -14.28 -5.45
CA ALA A 13 0.87 -14.41 -4.20
C ALA A 13 1.84 -13.25 -3.92
N LEU A 14 2.01 -12.30 -4.86
CA LEU A 14 3.10 -11.32 -4.82
C LEU A 14 2.76 -9.98 -4.10
N VAL A 15 1.53 -9.82 -3.59
CA VAL A 15 0.97 -8.49 -3.25
C VAL A 15 0.83 -8.25 -1.74
N SER A 16 0.93 -9.28 -0.90
CA SER A 16 0.70 -9.17 0.55
C SER A 16 1.97 -8.77 1.33
N VAL A 17 2.18 -7.47 1.54
CA VAL A 17 3.23 -6.92 2.43
C VAL A 17 2.60 -6.08 3.54
N SER A 18 2.96 -6.37 4.79
CA SER A 18 2.38 -5.76 6.01
C SER A 18 3.38 -4.83 6.71
N VAL A 19 2.91 -3.77 7.37
CA VAL A 19 3.75 -2.73 8.01
C VAL A 19 3.06 -2.14 9.27
N GLY A 20 3.80 -1.56 10.24
CA GLY A 20 3.21 -0.84 11.40
C GLY A 20 4.19 -0.35 12.53
N ALA A 21 4.05 0.90 13.03
CA ALA A 21 4.28 1.31 14.43
C ALA A 21 5.33 2.41 14.89
N LEU A 22 6.16 3.12 14.10
CA LEU A 22 7.05 4.23 14.60
C LEU A 22 7.62 5.23 13.56
N VAL A 23 8.18 6.36 14.03
CA VAL A 23 8.85 7.48 13.31
C VAL A 23 10.10 7.99 14.09
N ALA A 24 11.17 8.46 13.42
CA ALA A 24 11.95 9.70 13.75
C ALA A 24 13.29 9.88 12.99
N VAL A 25 13.63 11.16 12.73
CA VAL A 25 14.96 11.77 12.42
C VAL A 25 15.29 12.11 10.94
N CYS A 26 15.75 13.36 10.76
CA CYS A 26 16.37 13.99 9.58
C CYS A 26 15.49 14.25 8.34
N GLY A 27 14.99 15.48 8.24
CA GLY A 27 14.45 16.03 7.00
C GLY A 27 15.52 16.17 5.91
N GLN A 28 15.34 15.45 4.81
CA GLN A 28 15.75 15.89 3.48
C GLN A 28 14.49 16.37 2.74
N ALA A 29 14.62 16.90 1.52
CA ALA A 29 13.52 17.57 0.81
C ALA A 29 12.24 16.72 0.78
N ALA A 30 11.25 17.12 1.59
CA ALA A 30 9.98 16.42 1.73
C ALA A 30 9.18 16.55 0.43
N GLY A 31 8.59 15.44 -0.01
CA GLY A 31 7.95 15.34 -1.31
C GLY A 31 7.70 13.90 -1.72
N ALA A 32 6.54 13.67 -2.33
CA ALA A 32 6.13 12.40 -2.91
C ALA A 32 7.27 11.69 -3.70
N PRO A 33 7.40 10.35 -3.61
CA PRO A 33 8.49 9.60 -4.24
C PRO A 33 8.70 9.91 -5.74
N ALA A 34 9.94 10.14 -6.16
CA ALA A 34 10.27 10.57 -7.53
C ALA A 34 9.85 9.56 -8.63
N ALA A 35 9.62 8.29 -8.29
CA ALA A 35 9.01 7.32 -9.20
C ALA A 35 7.49 7.55 -9.39
N LEU A 36 6.76 8.01 -8.38
CA LEU A 36 5.34 8.34 -8.48
C LEU A 36 5.09 9.53 -9.43
N ASP A 37 6.04 10.47 -9.51
CA ASP A 37 6.01 11.59 -10.48
C ASP A 37 6.05 11.14 -11.95
N ARG A 38 6.42 9.88 -12.22
CA ARG A 38 6.47 9.28 -13.56
C ARG A 38 5.32 8.32 -13.84
N VAL A 39 4.69 7.73 -12.81
CA VAL A 39 3.60 6.78 -12.99
C VAL A 39 2.35 7.50 -13.56
N PRO A 40 1.75 7.00 -14.65
CA PRO A 40 0.54 7.60 -15.23
C PRO A 40 -0.62 7.71 -14.22
N THR A 41 -1.39 8.78 -14.30
CA THR A 41 -2.46 9.06 -13.31
C THR A 41 -3.63 8.09 -13.40
N GLU A 42 -3.84 7.40 -14.52
CA GLU A 42 -4.83 6.35 -14.68
C GLU A 42 -4.44 5.02 -14.02
N ALA A 43 -3.26 4.90 -13.40
CA ALA A 43 -2.89 3.74 -12.60
C ALA A 43 -3.91 3.50 -11.45
N MET A 44 -4.42 2.27 -11.36
CA MET A 44 -5.48 1.89 -10.41
C MET A 44 -4.92 1.74 -8.99
N LEU A 45 -3.69 1.24 -8.88
CA LEU A 45 -2.93 1.08 -7.65
C LEU A 45 -1.47 1.41 -7.94
N VAL A 46 -0.82 2.18 -7.07
CA VAL A 46 0.62 2.48 -7.15
C VAL A 46 1.26 2.25 -5.79
N VAL A 47 2.22 1.34 -5.72
CA VAL A 47 3.12 1.17 -4.56
C VAL A 47 4.43 1.83 -4.93
N ALA A 48 4.88 2.86 -4.19
CA ALA A 48 6.15 3.55 -4.48
C ALA A 48 6.98 3.76 -3.21
N ALA A 49 8.30 3.82 -3.34
CA ALA A 49 9.26 4.09 -2.27
C ALA A 49 10.22 5.21 -2.71
N PRO A 50 10.61 6.17 -1.85
CA PRO A 50 11.52 7.25 -2.23
C PRO A 50 12.98 6.79 -2.30
N SER A 51 13.34 5.69 -1.64
CA SER A 51 14.68 5.08 -1.69
C SER A 51 14.65 3.60 -1.35
N LEU A 52 15.10 2.74 -2.28
CA LEU A 52 15.16 1.28 -2.06
C LEU A 52 16.15 0.87 -0.95
N GLU A 53 17.28 1.58 -0.82
CA GLU A 53 18.33 1.37 0.17
C GLU A 53 17.83 1.67 1.59
N ARG A 54 17.11 2.79 1.75
CA ARG A 54 16.50 3.16 3.03
C ARG A 54 15.45 2.13 3.45
N LEU A 55 14.58 1.73 2.51
CA LEU A 55 13.57 0.71 2.74
C LEU A 55 14.19 -0.64 3.11
N ASP A 56 15.26 -1.06 2.43
CA ASP A 56 15.99 -2.30 2.71
C ASP A 56 16.64 -2.30 4.09
N LYS A 57 17.34 -1.23 4.43
CA LYS A 57 17.92 -1.02 5.77
C LYS A 57 16.84 -1.05 6.85
N ASN A 58 15.73 -0.35 6.67
CA ASN A 58 14.71 -0.21 7.70
C ASN A 58 13.87 -1.49 7.86
N ILE A 59 13.55 -2.20 6.78
CA ILE A 59 12.97 -3.55 6.87
C ILE A 59 13.97 -4.48 7.57
N GLY A 60 15.25 -4.49 7.19
CA GLY A 60 16.27 -5.31 7.85
C GLY A 60 16.38 -5.06 9.36
N ASN A 61 16.32 -3.80 9.80
CA ASN A 61 16.27 -3.43 11.21
C ASN A 61 15.00 -3.95 11.89
N LEU A 62 13.82 -3.69 11.32
CA LEU A 62 12.52 -4.09 11.85
C LEU A 62 12.41 -5.61 12.02
N VAL A 63 12.84 -6.35 11.00
CA VAL A 63 12.88 -7.82 10.96
C VAL A 63 13.78 -8.38 12.05
N THR A 64 14.92 -7.74 12.29
CA THR A 64 15.85 -8.10 13.37
C THR A 64 15.26 -7.78 14.75
N ALA A 65 14.65 -6.60 14.92
CA ALA A 65 14.09 -6.12 16.19
C ALA A 65 12.83 -6.88 16.63
N ALA A 66 12.02 -7.35 15.67
CA ALA A 66 10.82 -8.15 15.91
C ALA A 66 11.08 -9.67 15.91
N GLU A 67 12.35 -10.11 15.83
CA GLU A 67 12.78 -11.51 15.71
C GLU A 67 12.06 -12.31 14.60
N MET A 68 11.62 -11.65 13.51
CA MET A 68 10.80 -12.26 12.46
C MET A 68 11.66 -13.01 11.43
N PRO A 69 11.64 -14.35 11.35
CA PRO A 69 12.67 -15.09 10.63
C PRO A 69 12.51 -15.14 9.10
N GLN A 70 11.53 -14.46 8.49
CA GLN A 70 11.08 -14.76 7.10
C GLN A 70 10.62 -13.58 6.21
N ALA A 71 10.78 -12.32 6.61
CA ALA A 71 10.46 -11.21 5.68
C ALA A 71 11.66 -10.90 4.77
N SER A 72 11.44 -10.94 3.45
CA SER A 72 12.46 -10.60 2.46
C SER A 72 12.63 -9.09 2.31
N THR A 73 13.88 -8.62 2.29
CA THR A 73 14.18 -7.21 2.01
C THR A 73 14.18 -6.92 0.50
N PRO A 74 14.05 -5.66 0.03
CA PRO A 74 14.11 -5.30 -1.38
C PRO A 74 15.35 -5.82 -2.11
N SER A 75 16.56 -5.75 -1.51
CA SER A 75 17.77 -6.30 -2.12
C SER A 75 17.71 -7.83 -2.27
N GLN A 76 17.12 -8.54 -1.31
CA GLN A 76 16.87 -9.98 -1.41
C GLN A 76 15.85 -10.30 -2.51
N MET A 77 14.77 -9.52 -2.63
CA MET A 77 13.77 -9.68 -3.70
C MET A 77 14.38 -9.44 -5.09
N LEU A 78 15.19 -8.38 -5.25
CA LEU A 78 15.92 -8.11 -6.49
C LEU A 78 16.90 -9.26 -6.82
N ALA A 79 17.64 -9.76 -5.83
CA ALA A 79 18.54 -10.90 -6.00
C ALA A 79 17.79 -12.20 -6.37
N MET A 80 16.58 -12.43 -5.82
CA MET A 80 15.70 -13.56 -6.19
C MET A 80 15.17 -13.45 -7.62
N LEU A 81 14.95 -12.23 -8.13
CA LEU A 81 14.64 -11.99 -9.55
C LEU A 81 15.87 -12.16 -10.47
N GLY A 82 17.07 -12.26 -9.91
CA GLY A 82 18.34 -12.36 -10.65
C GLY A 82 19.05 -11.03 -10.90
N ILE A 83 18.49 -9.92 -10.40
CA ILE A 83 19.09 -8.58 -10.49
C ILE A 83 20.32 -8.51 -9.57
N LYS A 84 21.46 -8.08 -10.13
CA LYS A 84 22.75 -8.00 -9.42
C LYS A 84 23.47 -6.68 -9.63
N GLU A 85 23.38 -6.13 -10.84
CA GLU A 85 24.00 -4.88 -11.26
C GLU A 85 22.93 -3.96 -11.90
N GLY A 86 23.29 -2.69 -12.14
CA GLY A 86 22.46 -1.75 -12.92
C GLY A 86 21.36 -1.00 -12.16
N VAL A 87 20.74 -1.57 -11.12
CA VAL A 87 19.75 -0.84 -10.28
C VAL A 87 20.43 0.23 -9.40
N ASP A 88 19.79 1.39 -9.25
CA ASP A 88 20.19 2.36 -8.22
C ASP A 88 19.39 2.15 -6.92
N MET A 89 19.97 1.43 -5.97
CA MET A 89 19.37 1.27 -4.65
C MET A 89 19.12 2.59 -3.92
N SER A 90 19.89 3.66 -4.18
CA SER A 90 19.64 4.93 -3.50
C SER A 90 18.37 5.63 -4.02
N GLY A 91 17.93 5.32 -5.25
CA GLY A 91 16.82 5.95 -5.95
C GLY A 91 15.43 5.44 -5.58
N SER A 92 14.43 6.20 -6.03
CA SER A 92 13.00 5.90 -5.87
C SER A 92 12.56 4.81 -6.85
N ALA A 93 11.61 3.96 -6.43
CA ALA A 93 11.03 2.92 -7.28
C ALA A 93 9.50 2.90 -7.15
N ALA A 94 8.80 2.36 -8.14
CA ALA A 94 7.36 2.14 -8.07
C ALA A 94 6.92 0.81 -8.73
N LEU A 95 5.77 0.31 -8.31
CA LEU A 95 4.98 -0.73 -8.97
C LEU A 95 3.59 -0.18 -9.20
N ALA A 96 3.20 -0.05 -10.47
CA ALA A 96 1.93 0.47 -10.92
C ALA A 96 1.08 -0.65 -11.53
N LEU A 97 -0.15 -0.78 -11.06
CA LEU A 97 -1.18 -1.62 -11.66
C LEU A 97 -2.03 -0.75 -12.60
N MET A 98 -1.84 -0.95 -13.90
CA MET A 98 -2.46 -0.15 -14.95
C MET A 98 -3.85 -0.70 -15.32
N PRO A 99 -4.76 0.11 -15.87
CA PRO A 99 -6.03 -0.39 -16.41
C PRO A 99 -5.80 -1.43 -17.52
N GLY A 100 -6.52 -2.55 -17.44
CA GLY A 100 -6.40 -3.66 -18.38
C GLY A 100 -7.29 -4.85 -18.00
N ASP A 101 -7.13 -5.96 -18.73
CA ASP A 101 -7.79 -7.23 -18.39
C ASP A 101 -7.12 -7.86 -17.16
N MET A 102 -7.90 -8.06 -16.11
CA MET A 102 -7.46 -8.65 -14.84
C MET A 102 -7.71 -10.16 -14.75
N GLU A 103 -8.44 -10.76 -15.70
CA GLU A 103 -8.63 -12.22 -15.82
C GLU A 103 -7.57 -12.89 -16.71
N ALA A 104 -6.78 -12.08 -17.42
CA ALA A 104 -5.63 -12.52 -18.21
C ALA A 104 -4.63 -13.36 -17.38
N GLU A 105 -3.85 -14.23 -18.04
CA GLU A 105 -2.79 -15.01 -17.37
C GLU A 105 -1.66 -14.11 -16.81
N VAL A 106 -1.61 -12.87 -17.28
CA VAL A 106 -0.65 -11.82 -16.89
C VAL A 106 -1.42 -10.56 -16.48
N PRO A 107 -1.33 -10.08 -15.23
CA PRO A 107 -1.95 -8.82 -14.84
C PRO A 107 -1.17 -7.62 -15.43
N PRO A 108 -1.84 -6.48 -15.69
CA PRO A 108 -1.27 -5.26 -16.28
C PRO A 108 -0.38 -4.46 -15.30
N ILE A 109 0.68 -5.10 -14.79
CA ILE A 109 1.63 -4.50 -13.84
C ILE A 109 2.88 -3.98 -14.58
N VAL A 110 3.30 -2.76 -14.24
CA VAL A 110 4.60 -2.19 -14.60
C VAL A 110 5.36 -1.82 -13.33
N MET A 111 6.59 -2.30 -13.21
CA MET A 111 7.56 -1.87 -12.21
C MET A 111 8.48 -0.81 -12.83
N LEU A 112 8.57 0.35 -12.19
CA LEU A 112 9.49 1.42 -12.54
C LEU A 112 10.70 1.33 -11.61
N LEU A 113 11.83 0.84 -12.14
CA LEU A 113 13.07 0.66 -11.40
C LEU A 113 14.04 1.84 -11.66
N PRO A 114 14.68 2.39 -10.62
CA PRO A 114 15.79 3.33 -10.80
C PRO A 114 17.04 2.58 -11.26
N THR A 115 17.81 3.16 -12.17
CA THR A 115 18.98 2.52 -12.79
C THR A 115 20.15 3.48 -13.01
N LYS A 116 21.36 3.01 -12.69
CA LYS A 116 22.64 3.69 -12.99
C LYS A 116 23.14 3.41 -14.40
N ASP A 117 22.72 2.27 -14.95
CA ASP A 117 23.12 1.76 -16.26
C ASP A 117 22.10 0.69 -16.70
N TYR A 118 21.25 1.06 -17.67
CA TYR A 118 20.26 0.13 -18.24
C TYR A 118 20.92 -1.03 -19.01
N ALA A 119 22.11 -0.85 -19.59
CA ALA A 119 22.84 -1.93 -20.24
C ALA A 119 23.38 -2.94 -19.20
N GLY A 120 23.92 -2.46 -18.08
CA GLY A 120 24.29 -3.26 -16.91
C GLY A 120 23.10 -3.99 -16.27
N LEU A 121 21.93 -3.36 -16.24
CA LEU A 121 20.69 -3.99 -15.78
C LEU A 121 20.28 -5.16 -16.70
N MET A 122 20.20 -4.93 -18.02
CA MET A 122 19.86 -5.98 -18.99
C MET A 122 20.91 -7.11 -19.02
N LYS A 123 22.19 -6.76 -18.90
CA LYS A 123 23.31 -7.71 -18.79
C LYS A 123 23.20 -8.62 -17.56
N SER A 124 22.60 -8.18 -16.45
CA SER A 124 22.34 -9.04 -15.27
C SER A 124 21.45 -10.24 -15.61
N PHE A 125 20.55 -10.09 -16.59
CA PHE A 125 19.68 -11.15 -17.10
C PHE A 125 20.25 -11.88 -18.33
N GLY A 126 21.47 -11.57 -18.76
CA GLY A 126 22.06 -12.07 -20.01
C GLY A 126 21.45 -11.45 -21.28
N ALA A 127 20.63 -10.41 -21.17
CA ALA A 127 20.05 -9.68 -22.29
C ALA A 127 20.98 -8.55 -22.77
N THR A 128 20.76 -8.08 -24.00
CA THR A 128 21.43 -6.90 -24.56
C THR A 128 20.42 -5.76 -24.63
N ALA A 129 20.75 -4.61 -24.03
CA ALA A 129 19.90 -3.42 -24.12
C ALA A 129 19.76 -2.93 -25.57
N GLY A 130 18.52 -2.70 -26.00
CA GLY A 130 18.18 -2.08 -27.29
C GLY A 130 17.58 -0.68 -27.12
N ALA A 131 17.42 0.05 -28.23
CA ALA A 131 16.78 1.37 -28.28
C ALA A 131 15.23 1.33 -28.19
N GLY A 132 14.69 0.35 -27.47
CA GLY A 132 13.27 0.02 -27.39
C GLY A 132 13.04 -1.10 -26.38
N VAL A 133 11.95 -1.86 -26.51
CA VAL A 133 11.64 -2.93 -25.58
C VAL A 133 12.61 -4.11 -25.73
N THR A 134 13.44 -4.34 -24.71
CA THR A 134 14.29 -5.51 -24.52
C THR A 134 13.50 -6.63 -23.86
N GLU A 135 13.64 -7.85 -24.39
CA GLU A 135 13.04 -9.07 -23.86
C GLU A 135 14.09 -9.88 -23.08
N PHE A 136 13.72 -10.42 -21.92
CA PHE A 136 14.62 -11.18 -21.04
C PHE A 136 13.85 -12.22 -20.21
N VAL A 137 14.57 -13.10 -19.51
CA VAL A 137 13.97 -14.14 -18.66
C VAL A 137 14.42 -13.95 -17.21
N ALA A 138 13.46 -13.91 -16.29
CA ALA A 138 13.69 -13.78 -14.85
C ALA A 138 12.79 -14.77 -14.09
N ALA A 139 13.33 -15.44 -13.07
CA ALA A 139 12.65 -16.50 -12.30
C ALA A 139 12.00 -17.64 -13.14
N GLY A 140 12.30 -17.75 -14.44
CA GLY A 140 11.70 -18.70 -15.37
C GLY A 140 10.52 -18.17 -16.20
N GLU A 141 10.09 -16.93 -15.98
CA GLU A 141 9.07 -16.24 -16.78
C GLU A 141 9.73 -15.23 -17.74
N THR A 142 9.06 -14.91 -18.86
CA THR A 142 9.53 -13.89 -19.81
C THR A 142 9.07 -12.51 -19.36
N LEU A 143 10.01 -11.57 -19.31
CA LEU A 143 9.78 -10.18 -18.96
C LEU A 143 10.25 -9.24 -20.08
N PHE A 144 9.69 -8.04 -20.07
CA PHE A 144 9.98 -6.97 -21.01
C PHE A 144 10.43 -5.74 -20.23
N ALA A 145 11.45 -5.06 -20.73
CA ALA A 145 11.92 -3.79 -20.16
C ALA A 145 12.17 -2.76 -21.26
N LYS A 146 12.04 -1.48 -20.93
CA LYS A 146 12.60 -0.37 -21.71
C LYS A 146 13.29 0.63 -20.80
N ASP A 147 14.35 1.25 -21.30
CA ASP A 147 14.83 2.54 -20.77
C ASP A 147 13.72 3.58 -20.96
N VAL A 148 13.51 4.44 -19.96
CA VAL A 148 12.54 5.55 -20.02
C VAL A 148 13.17 6.91 -19.78
N GLY A 149 14.49 7.00 -19.81
CA GLY A 149 15.26 8.21 -19.56
C GLY A 149 15.46 8.48 -18.08
N ASP A 150 16.25 9.53 -17.80
CA ASP A 150 16.48 10.11 -16.47
C ASP A 150 16.90 9.13 -15.36
N GLY A 151 17.52 8.00 -15.73
CA GLY A 151 17.93 6.96 -14.79
C GLY A 151 16.80 6.03 -14.33
N TYR A 152 15.80 5.77 -15.18
CA TYR A 152 14.72 4.83 -14.91
C TYR A 152 14.53 3.79 -16.02
N ALA A 153 14.09 2.60 -15.63
CA ALA A 153 13.65 1.53 -16.53
C ALA A 153 12.23 1.07 -16.16
N ALA A 154 11.35 0.99 -17.16
CA ALA A 154 10.02 0.39 -17.01
C ALA A 154 10.08 -1.10 -17.36
N VAL A 155 9.62 -1.97 -16.45
CA VAL A 155 9.70 -3.44 -16.53
C VAL A 155 8.31 -4.05 -16.32
N GLY A 156 7.94 -5.06 -17.09
CA GLY A 156 6.63 -5.71 -16.96
C GLY A 156 6.52 -7.02 -17.72
N MET A 157 5.38 -7.69 -17.55
CA MET A 157 5.08 -8.98 -18.20
C MET A 157 4.30 -8.84 -19.52
N ASP A 158 3.59 -7.73 -19.74
CA ASP A 158 2.99 -7.39 -21.05
C ASP A 158 3.94 -6.46 -21.84
N ARG A 159 4.47 -6.97 -22.96
CA ARG A 159 5.31 -6.23 -23.91
C ARG A 159 4.67 -4.94 -24.39
N ALA A 160 3.39 -4.99 -24.76
CA ALA A 160 2.66 -3.85 -25.30
C ALA A 160 2.28 -2.85 -24.21
N LEU A 161 2.24 -3.25 -22.94
CA LEU A 161 2.09 -2.34 -21.80
C LEU A 161 3.41 -1.62 -21.52
N VAL A 162 4.52 -2.36 -21.45
CA VAL A 162 5.85 -1.76 -21.30
C VAL A 162 6.15 -0.81 -22.46
N GLU A 163 5.85 -1.18 -23.69
CA GLU A 163 6.02 -0.32 -24.87
C GLU A 163 5.25 1.00 -24.74
N ARG A 164 3.96 0.96 -24.37
CA ARG A 164 3.09 2.16 -24.26
C ARG A 164 3.21 2.95 -22.95
N PHE A 165 3.87 2.42 -21.92
CA PHE A 165 3.94 3.06 -20.60
C PHE A 165 4.65 4.43 -20.65
N ASP A 166 3.93 5.51 -20.35
CA ASP A 166 4.49 6.86 -20.31
C ASP A 166 5.08 7.17 -18.93
N ALA A 167 6.40 7.13 -18.83
CA ALA A 167 7.16 7.48 -17.62
C ALA A 167 7.77 8.90 -17.68
N ALA A 168 7.23 9.81 -18.50
CA ALA A 168 7.60 11.23 -18.45
C ALA A 168 7.29 11.82 -17.06
N PRO A 169 8.16 12.69 -16.52
CA PRO A 169 7.98 13.33 -15.21
C PRO A 169 6.89 14.41 -15.24
N GLY A 170 6.54 14.93 -14.07
CA GLY A 170 5.54 15.99 -13.87
C GLY A 170 4.15 15.51 -13.46
N LYS A 171 3.96 14.22 -13.16
CA LYS A 171 2.67 13.64 -12.75
C LYS A 171 2.43 13.70 -11.23
N GLY A 172 3.45 14.03 -10.44
CA GLY A 172 3.42 13.97 -8.97
C GLY A 172 2.40 14.93 -8.35
N GLU A 173 2.34 16.18 -8.84
CA GLU A 173 1.32 17.15 -8.41
C GLU A 173 -0.11 16.71 -8.78
N ALA A 174 -0.29 15.97 -9.88
CA ALA A 174 -1.61 15.44 -10.26
C ALA A 174 -2.05 14.27 -9.36
N HIS A 175 -1.12 13.43 -8.90
CA HIS A 175 -1.39 12.43 -7.85
C HIS A 175 -1.68 13.11 -6.49
N ALA A 176 -0.86 14.08 -6.08
CA ALA A 176 -1.06 14.81 -4.82
C ALA A 176 -2.40 15.58 -4.80
N ALA A 177 -2.80 16.20 -5.92
CA ALA A 177 -4.07 16.93 -6.03
C ALA A 177 -5.29 16.00 -5.83
N ARG A 178 -5.25 14.76 -6.34
CA ARG A 178 -6.33 13.76 -6.13
C ARG A 178 -6.44 13.26 -4.69
N LEU A 179 -5.38 13.42 -3.90
CA LEU A 179 -5.29 12.97 -2.50
C LEU A 179 -5.58 14.09 -1.50
N GLY A 180 -5.61 15.36 -1.94
CA GLY A 180 -5.84 16.54 -1.10
C GLY A 180 -4.74 16.79 -0.08
N ALA A 181 -4.91 17.82 0.77
CA ALA A 181 -3.87 18.28 1.69
C ALA A 181 -3.40 17.17 2.67
N THR A 182 -4.33 16.43 3.27
CA THR A 182 -4.02 15.34 4.21
C THR A 182 -3.28 14.20 3.51
N GLY A 183 -3.75 13.75 2.34
CA GLY A 183 -3.08 12.68 1.61
C GLY A 183 -1.73 13.08 1.02
N ARG A 184 -1.52 14.36 0.70
CA ARG A 184 -0.20 14.90 0.36
C ARG A 184 0.78 14.80 1.53
N ALA A 185 0.36 15.16 2.75
CA ALA A 185 1.22 15.02 3.93
C ALA A 185 1.64 13.55 4.16
N VAL A 186 0.75 12.59 3.89
CA VAL A 186 1.05 11.15 3.93
C VAL A 186 2.01 10.70 2.81
N LEU A 187 1.98 11.35 1.63
CA LEU A 187 2.96 11.09 0.56
C LEU A 187 4.37 11.65 0.87
N ASP A 188 4.45 12.78 1.55
CA ASP A 188 5.67 13.57 1.66
C ASP A 188 6.63 13.10 2.80
N ASP A 189 6.16 12.28 3.75
CA ASP A 189 6.94 11.74 4.88
C ASP A 189 7.35 10.24 4.73
N ALA A 190 6.60 9.47 3.93
CA ALA A 190 6.65 8.01 3.98
C ALA A 190 7.78 7.33 3.17
N ASP A 191 8.29 6.21 3.71
CA ASP A 191 9.25 5.30 3.07
C ASP A 191 8.59 4.32 2.08
N VAL A 192 7.30 4.05 2.21
CA VAL A 192 6.46 3.45 1.16
C VAL A 192 5.11 4.19 1.11
N VAL A 193 4.58 4.40 -0.09
CA VAL A 193 3.24 4.92 -0.31
C VAL A 193 2.45 3.93 -1.15
N ILE A 194 1.20 3.68 -0.78
CA ILE A 194 0.25 2.88 -1.55
C ILE A 194 -0.93 3.79 -1.93
N VAL A 195 -0.94 4.29 -3.16
CA VAL A 195 -2.00 5.14 -3.71
C VAL A 195 -3.00 4.26 -4.45
N ALA A 196 -4.31 4.46 -4.22
CA ALA A 196 -5.38 3.66 -4.83
C ALA A 196 -6.50 4.53 -5.39
N ASP A 197 -6.93 4.24 -6.63
CA ASP A 197 -8.21 4.65 -7.21
C ASP A 197 -9.27 3.64 -6.74
N PHE A 198 -10.09 4.04 -5.75
CA PHE A 198 -11.05 3.12 -5.12
C PHE A 198 -12.12 2.60 -6.10
N PRO A 199 -12.71 3.41 -6.99
CA PRO A 199 -13.58 2.93 -8.07
C PRO A 199 -12.91 1.90 -8.97
N ALA A 200 -11.70 2.15 -9.48
CA ALA A 200 -11.01 1.23 -10.38
C ALA A 200 -10.60 -0.08 -9.69
N VAL A 201 -10.05 0.00 -8.47
CA VAL A 201 -9.74 -1.17 -7.64
C VAL A 201 -11.00 -1.97 -7.33
N THR A 202 -12.12 -1.31 -7.02
CA THR A 202 -13.40 -1.99 -6.76
C THR A 202 -13.91 -2.72 -8.01
N ALA A 203 -13.89 -2.07 -9.17
CA ALA A 203 -14.33 -2.67 -10.43
C ALA A 203 -13.50 -3.92 -10.80
N MET A 204 -12.20 -3.89 -10.53
CA MET A 204 -11.27 -5.02 -10.74
C MET A 204 -11.60 -6.26 -9.90
N PHE A 205 -12.05 -6.09 -8.65
CA PHE A 205 -12.32 -7.22 -7.75
C PHE A 205 -13.80 -7.67 -7.76
N GLY A 206 -14.71 -6.84 -8.27
CA GLY A 206 -16.11 -7.19 -8.47
C GLY A 206 -16.94 -7.28 -7.19
N GLU A 207 -18.23 -7.61 -7.34
CA GLU A 207 -19.17 -7.72 -6.22
C GLU A 207 -18.92 -8.99 -5.39
N GLY A 208 -18.08 -8.87 -4.35
CA GLY A 208 -17.92 -9.87 -3.30
C GLY A 208 -16.48 -10.14 -2.86
N VAL A 209 -15.49 -9.83 -3.69
CA VAL A 209 -14.08 -9.92 -3.28
C VAL A 209 -13.68 -8.62 -2.59
N ASN A 210 -13.37 -8.70 -1.30
CA ASN A 210 -12.74 -7.60 -0.56
C ASN A 210 -11.20 -7.80 -0.60
N PRO A 211 -10.45 -7.07 -1.45
CA PRO A 211 -9.01 -7.31 -1.62
C PRO A 211 -8.22 -6.98 -0.36
N PHE A 212 -8.56 -5.86 0.28
CA PHE A 212 -8.02 -5.49 1.59
C PHE A 212 -8.51 -6.44 2.68
N GLY A 213 -9.71 -7.01 2.50
CA GLY A 213 -10.37 -7.91 3.45
C GLY A 213 -9.49 -9.06 3.92
N GLY A 214 -8.78 -9.75 3.03
CA GLY A 214 -7.90 -10.87 3.42
C GLY A 214 -6.78 -10.45 4.37
N ALA A 215 -5.97 -9.47 3.95
CA ALA A 215 -4.82 -8.98 4.73
C ALA A 215 -5.26 -8.23 6.01
N PHE A 216 -6.28 -7.37 5.91
CA PHE A 216 -6.83 -6.62 7.04
C PHE A 216 -7.50 -7.56 8.06
N GLN A 217 -8.27 -8.56 7.60
CA GLN A 217 -8.82 -9.58 8.50
C GLN A 217 -7.70 -10.39 9.16
N GLN A 218 -6.62 -10.74 8.45
CA GLN A 218 -5.49 -11.44 9.05
C GLN A 218 -4.77 -10.58 10.12
N MET A 219 -4.65 -9.27 9.90
CA MET A 219 -4.09 -8.32 10.86
C MET A 219 -4.99 -8.15 12.11
N PHE A 220 -6.31 -8.00 11.92
CA PHE A 220 -7.28 -7.81 13.02
C PHE A 220 -7.79 -9.12 13.66
N ALA A 221 -7.49 -10.29 13.08
CA ALA A 221 -7.72 -11.61 13.69
C ALA A 221 -6.59 -12.04 14.63
N GLY A 222 -5.66 -11.14 14.96
CA GLY A 222 -4.70 -11.34 16.05
C GLY A 222 -5.40 -11.73 17.36
N PRO A 223 -4.78 -12.60 18.19
CA PRO A 223 -5.45 -13.24 19.32
C PRO A 223 -5.96 -12.23 20.35
N GLY A 224 -7.28 -12.05 20.39
CA GLY A 224 -8.00 -11.26 21.39
C GLY A 224 -8.71 -10.00 20.86
N LEU A 225 -8.43 -9.52 19.65
CA LEU A 225 -8.93 -8.21 19.20
C LEU A 225 -10.43 -8.16 18.89
N ILE A 226 -10.95 -9.02 18.00
CA ILE A 226 -12.39 -9.10 17.71
C ILE A 226 -12.84 -10.56 17.48
N GLN A 227 -13.87 -11.01 18.21
CA GLN A 227 -14.64 -12.20 17.82
C GLN A 227 -15.66 -11.82 16.74
N ASN A 228 -15.53 -12.39 15.54
CA ASN A 228 -16.22 -11.98 14.31
C ASN A 228 -15.90 -10.53 13.86
N PRO A 229 -14.68 -10.25 13.35
CA PRO A 229 -14.37 -8.96 12.73
C PRO A 229 -15.19 -8.72 11.46
N ALA A 230 -15.45 -9.76 10.66
CA ALA A 230 -16.11 -9.64 9.36
C ALA A 230 -17.51 -9.00 9.44
N GLY A 231 -18.38 -9.49 10.35
CA GLY A 231 -19.74 -8.97 10.49
C GLY A 231 -19.80 -7.49 10.90
N ARG A 232 -18.96 -7.09 11.86
CA ARG A 232 -18.94 -5.70 12.39
C ARG A 232 -18.26 -4.69 11.47
N VAL A 233 -17.26 -5.12 10.71
CA VAL A 233 -16.46 -4.24 9.85
C VAL A 233 -17.09 -4.07 8.46
N SER A 234 -17.93 -5.01 7.99
CA SER A 234 -18.57 -4.93 6.67
C SER A 234 -19.28 -3.60 6.42
N PRO A 235 -20.21 -3.10 7.26
CA PRO A 235 -20.97 -1.88 6.94
C PRO A 235 -20.09 -0.63 6.72
N VAL A 236 -18.94 -0.56 7.41
CA VAL A 236 -17.95 0.51 7.19
C VAL A 236 -17.20 0.29 5.88
N MET A 237 -16.71 -0.92 5.62
CA MET A 237 -15.99 -1.25 4.39
C MET A 237 -16.88 -1.15 3.14
N ASP A 238 -18.17 -1.43 3.28
CA ASP A 238 -19.18 -1.30 2.22
C ASP A 238 -19.51 0.18 1.96
N ALA A 239 -19.57 1.01 3.01
CA ALA A 239 -19.64 2.47 2.86
C ALA A 239 -18.35 3.06 2.24
N VAL A 240 -17.16 2.59 2.66
CA VAL A 240 -15.87 3.02 2.08
C VAL A 240 -15.79 2.61 0.60
N ARG A 241 -16.11 1.35 0.25
CA ARG A 241 -16.15 0.89 -1.15
C ARG A 241 -17.12 1.70 -1.99
N ARG A 242 -18.29 2.04 -1.43
CA ARG A 242 -19.32 2.84 -2.11
C ARG A 242 -18.89 4.29 -2.30
N ASP A 243 -18.34 4.94 -1.28
CA ASP A 243 -18.23 6.42 -1.20
C ASP A 243 -16.81 6.96 -1.44
N ALA A 244 -15.77 6.12 -1.33
CA ALA A 244 -14.40 6.54 -1.60
C ALA A 244 -14.15 6.84 -3.09
N THR A 245 -13.12 7.64 -3.33
CA THR A 245 -12.61 8.02 -4.64
C THR A 245 -11.12 7.70 -4.74
N PHE A 246 -10.33 8.27 -3.84
CA PHE A 246 -8.89 8.04 -3.73
C PHE A 246 -8.51 7.72 -2.30
N GLY A 247 -7.40 7.02 -2.13
CA GLY A 247 -6.74 6.97 -0.84
C GLY A 247 -5.25 6.73 -0.99
N VAL A 248 -4.54 7.04 0.09
CA VAL A 248 -3.12 6.75 0.26
C VAL A 248 -2.92 6.07 1.60
N VAL A 249 -2.11 5.02 1.62
CA VAL A 249 -1.51 4.45 2.82
C VAL A 249 -0.02 4.79 2.80
N GLY A 250 0.41 5.65 3.71
CA GLY A 250 1.80 5.93 3.98
C GLY A 250 2.37 4.95 5.01
N ILE A 251 3.63 4.65 4.84
CA ILE A 251 4.42 3.69 5.61
C ILE A 251 5.74 4.38 5.95
N THR A 252 5.95 4.81 7.19
CA THR A 252 7.20 5.45 7.63
C THR A 252 7.96 4.47 8.53
N THR A 253 9.20 4.11 8.22
CA THR A 253 9.89 2.97 8.86
C THR A 253 11.07 3.43 9.74
N SER A 254 11.21 2.83 10.93
CA SER A 254 12.33 3.10 11.84
C SER A 254 13.11 1.83 12.19
N SER A 255 14.11 1.94 13.06
CA SER A 255 14.84 0.79 13.60
C SER A 255 14.06 -0.08 14.59
N MET A 256 12.84 0.30 14.99
CA MET A 256 12.07 -0.42 16.02
C MET A 256 10.59 -0.70 15.70
N ALA A 257 9.93 0.13 14.87
CA ALA A 257 8.62 -0.16 14.26
C ALA A 257 8.38 0.81 13.07
N ALA A 258 7.24 0.76 12.38
CA ALA A 258 7.04 1.44 11.08
C ALA A 258 5.62 2.00 10.79
N THR A 259 5.30 3.24 11.18
CA THR A 259 3.93 3.81 11.23
C THR A 259 3.12 3.60 9.95
N ILE A 260 1.83 3.30 10.11
CA ILE A 260 0.83 3.34 9.03
C ILE A 260 0.02 4.63 9.17
N ASP A 261 0.04 5.47 8.14
CA ASP A 261 -0.83 6.63 8.02
C ASP A 261 -1.80 6.43 6.85
N MET A 262 -3.08 6.75 7.03
CA MET A 262 -4.10 6.52 6.00
C MET A 262 -4.96 7.77 5.79
N ALA A 263 -5.06 8.21 4.54
CA ALA A 263 -5.99 9.25 4.12
C ALA A 263 -6.87 8.72 2.98
N VAL A 264 -8.18 8.96 3.06
CA VAL A 264 -9.17 8.55 2.06
C VAL A 264 -10.06 9.75 1.71
N GLN A 265 -10.26 9.98 0.42
CA GLN A 265 -11.13 11.01 -0.13
C GLN A 265 -12.50 10.42 -0.45
N PHE A 266 -13.55 10.95 0.19
CA PHE A 266 -14.94 10.54 -0.01
C PHE A 266 -15.68 11.51 -0.93
N ARG A 267 -16.69 11.04 -1.66
CA ARG A 267 -17.54 11.91 -2.50
C ARG A 267 -18.32 12.90 -1.63
N GLU A 268 -18.39 14.15 -2.08
CA GLU A 268 -19.17 15.21 -1.45
C GLU A 268 -20.63 14.78 -1.22
N GLY A 269 -21.19 15.10 -0.05
CA GLY A 269 -22.54 14.69 0.36
C GLY A 269 -22.74 13.20 0.68
N SER A 270 -21.69 12.38 0.67
CA SER A 270 -21.75 10.99 1.16
C SER A 270 -21.73 10.92 2.69
N GLU A 271 -22.22 9.82 3.28
CA GLU A 271 -22.24 9.67 4.75
C GLU A 271 -20.81 9.76 5.34
N LEU A 272 -19.81 9.18 4.67
CA LEU A 272 -18.43 9.22 5.15
C LEU A 272 -17.76 10.59 4.96
N PHE A 273 -18.14 11.35 3.94
CA PHE A 273 -17.73 12.75 3.80
C PHE A 273 -18.29 13.58 4.96
N GLU A 274 -19.62 13.57 5.17
CA GLU A 274 -20.25 14.28 6.29
C GLU A 274 -19.78 13.79 7.68
N ALA A 275 -19.29 12.55 7.78
CA ALA A 275 -18.66 12.03 8.99
C ALA A 275 -17.25 12.58 9.27
N THR A 276 -16.56 13.11 8.27
CA THR A 276 -15.13 13.46 8.33
C THR A 276 -14.81 14.93 8.03
N THR A 277 -15.75 15.72 7.48
CA THR A 277 -15.57 17.15 7.15
C THR A 277 -15.09 18.03 8.31
N ALA A 278 -15.40 17.68 9.56
CA ALA A 278 -14.97 18.41 10.74
C ALA A 278 -13.49 18.20 11.13
N GLY A 279 -12.80 17.22 10.52
CA GLY A 279 -11.44 16.82 10.89
C GLY A 279 -11.36 16.08 12.23
N GLY A 280 -10.14 15.90 12.73
CA GLY A 280 -9.83 15.26 14.01
C GLY A 280 -8.31 15.14 14.23
N SER A 281 -7.89 14.73 15.43
CA SER A 281 -6.49 14.52 15.80
C SER A 281 -6.31 13.31 16.73
N SER A 282 -5.91 12.18 16.16
CA SER A 282 -5.51 10.98 16.92
C SER A 282 -4.22 11.19 17.72
N THR A 283 -3.34 12.10 17.31
CA THR A 283 -2.05 12.37 17.97
C THR A 283 -2.21 12.77 19.43
N GLY A 284 -3.23 13.59 19.75
CA GLY A 284 -3.52 13.99 21.13
C GLY A 284 -3.91 12.81 22.02
N LEU A 285 -4.65 11.83 21.47
CA LEU A 285 -5.09 10.62 22.15
C LEU A 285 -3.93 9.62 22.32
N LEU A 286 -3.10 9.43 21.29
CA LEU A 286 -1.92 8.56 21.35
C LEU A 286 -0.86 9.09 22.33
N ASN A 287 -0.71 10.42 22.44
CA ASN A 287 0.18 11.05 23.43
C ASN A 287 -0.26 10.85 24.90
N ALA A 288 -1.49 10.39 25.14
CA ALA A 288 -1.98 10.05 26.48
C ALA A 288 -1.64 8.60 26.91
N LEU A 289 -1.05 7.79 26.03
CA LEU A 289 -0.66 6.42 26.33
C LEU A 289 0.56 6.39 27.29
N PRO A 290 0.61 5.39 28.20
CA PRO A 290 1.81 5.18 29.01
C PRO A 290 3.01 4.85 28.12
N GLN A 291 4.20 5.21 28.58
CA GLN A 291 5.47 4.93 27.87
C GLN A 291 5.96 3.48 28.06
N ASP A 292 5.03 2.56 28.35
CA ASP A 292 5.28 1.13 28.52
C ASP A 292 5.19 0.42 27.15
N PRO A 293 5.94 -0.68 26.92
CA PRO A 293 5.89 -1.42 25.66
C PRO A 293 4.50 -2.00 25.36
N PHE A 294 3.96 -1.70 24.17
CA PHE A 294 2.70 -2.25 23.66
C PHE A 294 2.90 -2.96 22.31
N ILE A 295 2.07 -3.97 22.03
CA ILE A 295 2.08 -4.71 20.75
C ILE A 295 1.30 -3.96 19.66
N LEU A 296 0.21 -3.30 20.05
CA LEU A 296 -0.62 -2.47 19.18
C LEU A 296 -1.27 -1.37 20.01
N ALA A 297 -1.27 -0.15 19.49
CA ALA A 297 -2.07 0.96 19.97
C ALA A 297 -2.88 1.55 18.80
N TYR A 298 -4.09 2.02 19.09
CA TYR A 298 -4.93 2.74 18.12
C TYR A 298 -5.77 3.78 18.85
N ALA A 299 -6.10 4.87 18.16
CA ALA A 299 -6.99 5.90 18.66
C ALA A 299 -7.93 6.35 17.53
N ILE A 300 -9.18 6.67 17.87
CA ILE A 300 -10.19 7.17 16.94
C ILE A 300 -10.75 8.45 17.54
N ASP A 301 -10.57 9.57 16.85
CA ASP A 301 -11.17 10.84 17.24
C ASP A 301 -12.69 10.79 16.96
N VAL A 302 -13.49 10.91 18.02
CA VAL A 302 -14.96 10.95 17.96
C VAL A 302 -15.54 12.29 18.42
N ASN A 303 -14.74 13.37 18.38
CA ASN A 303 -15.19 14.74 18.64
C ASN A 303 -16.10 15.25 17.51
N ALA A 304 -15.80 14.89 16.27
CA ALA A 304 -16.68 15.12 15.13
C ALA A 304 -18.02 14.40 15.31
N GLY A 305 -19.14 15.15 15.34
CA GLY A 305 -20.48 14.59 15.59
C GLY A 305 -20.91 13.51 14.57
N GLY A 306 -20.43 13.63 13.33
CA GLY A 306 -20.63 12.61 12.29
C GLY A 306 -19.85 11.31 12.58
N MET A 307 -18.56 11.39 12.89
CA MET A 307 -17.75 10.24 13.32
C MET A 307 -18.30 9.58 14.59
N ARG A 308 -18.77 10.38 15.57
CA ARG A 308 -19.47 9.91 16.77
C ARG A 308 -20.72 9.10 16.45
N ASN A 309 -21.46 9.48 15.41
CA ASN A 309 -22.63 8.73 14.93
C ASN A 309 -22.22 7.47 14.15
N LEU A 310 -21.16 7.52 13.34
CA LEU A 310 -20.62 6.35 12.63
C LEU A 310 -20.15 5.28 13.62
N VAL A 311 -19.32 5.64 14.60
CA VAL A 311 -18.86 4.71 15.66
C VAL A 311 -20.05 4.15 16.45
N ARG A 312 -21.09 4.94 16.74
CA ARG A 312 -22.31 4.43 17.37
C ARG A 312 -23.06 3.41 16.51
N LYS A 313 -23.10 3.58 15.18
CA LYS A 313 -23.68 2.58 14.25
C LYS A 313 -22.88 1.26 14.26
N VAL A 314 -21.55 1.34 14.26
CA VAL A 314 -20.63 0.18 14.23
C VAL A 314 -20.63 -0.59 15.56
N MET A 315 -20.74 0.11 16.68
CA MET A 315 -20.76 -0.48 18.02
C MET A 315 -22.17 -0.85 18.51
N ALA A 316 -23.22 -0.58 17.72
CA ALA A 316 -24.56 -1.04 18.04
C ALA A 316 -24.63 -2.59 18.02
N PRO A 317 -25.30 -3.23 18.99
CA PRO A 317 -25.51 -4.67 18.94
C PRO A 317 -26.39 -5.03 17.74
N GLU A 318 -26.01 -6.09 17.01
CA GLU A 318 -26.83 -6.65 15.93
C GLU A 318 -28.21 -7.03 16.46
N ALA A 319 -29.27 -6.42 15.91
CA ALA A 319 -30.64 -6.64 16.34
C ALA A 319 -31.10 -8.07 15.99
N GLY A 320 -30.95 -8.98 16.96
CA GLY A 320 -31.15 -10.43 16.78
C GLY A 320 -30.03 -11.29 17.39
N ALA A 321 -28.89 -10.70 17.75
CA ALA A 321 -27.88 -11.36 18.57
C ALA A 321 -28.41 -11.54 20.01
N GLY A 322 -29.05 -12.68 20.26
CA GLY A 322 -29.68 -13.01 21.54
C GLY A 322 -28.76 -12.86 22.76
N GLU A 323 -29.35 -12.56 23.91
CA GLU A 323 -28.70 -12.11 25.15
C GLU A 323 -27.42 -12.92 25.48
N ARG A 324 -26.26 -12.33 25.18
CA ARG A 324 -24.98 -12.90 25.58
C ARG A 324 -24.76 -12.61 27.07
N PRO A 325 -24.29 -13.58 27.87
CA PRO A 325 -24.02 -13.37 29.29
C PRO A 325 -22.98 -12.25 29.48
N ALA A 326 -23.18 -11.42 30.50
CA ALA A 326 -22.43 -10.20 30.73
C ALA A 326 -21.02 -10.44 31.31
N THR A 327 -20.17 -11.19 30.61
CA THR A 327 -18.74 -11.28 30.92
C THR A 327 -18.04 -10.01 30.45
N GLN A 328 -17.53 -9.22 31.39
CA GLN A 328 -16.76 -8.01 31.12
C GLN A 328 -15.46 -8.36 30.39
N ASN A 329 -15.35 -8.02 29.10
CA ASN A 329 -14.06 -7.95 28.42
C ASN A 329 -13.47 -6.56 28.64
N ILE A 330 -12.33 -6.48 29.34
CA ILE A 330 -11.54 -5.25 29.43
C ILE A 330 -10.86 -5.04 28.07
N LEU A 331 -11.53 -4.34 27.17
CA LEU A 331 -10.91 -3.81 25.96
C LEU A 331 -10.42 -2.40 26.27
N LEU A 332 -9.15 -2.28 26.69
CA LEU A 332 -8.52 -0.99 26.98
C LEU A 332 -8.09 -0.28 25.69
N GLY A 333 -9.07 0.02 24.83
CA GLY A 333 -8.97 1.09 23.85
C GLY A 333 -9.60 2.34 24.45
N LEU A 334 -8.81 3.40 24.65
CA LEU A 334 -9.29 4.69 25.14
C LEU A 334 -10.06 5.42 24.02
N ILE A 335 -11.33 5.03 23.85
CA ILE A 335 -12.34 5.87 23.18
C ILE A 335 -12.77 6.90 24.21
N ASP A 336 -11.96 7.94 24.37
CA ASP A 336 -12.31 9.06 25.24
C ASP A 336 -13.42 9.89 24.59
N VAL A 337 -14.50 10.16 25.34
CA VAL A 337 -15.69 10.86 24.82
C VAL A 337 -15.90 12.11 25.66
N VAL A 338 -15.40 13.22 25.14
CA VAL A 338 -15.58 14.59 25.66
C VAL A 338 -16.70 15.32 24.90
#